data_AF-A0A139RM39-F1
#
_entry.id   AF-A0A139RM39-F1
#
_cell.length_a   1.000
_cell.length_b   1.000
_cell.length_c   1.000
_cell.angle_alpha   90.00
_cell.angle_beta   90.00
_cell.angle_gamma   90.00
#
_symmetry.space_group_name_H-M   'P 1'
#
loop_
_entity.id
_entity.type
_entity.pdbx_description
1 polymer ?
#
loop_
_entity_poly.entity_id
_entity_poly.type
_entity_poly.pdbx_seq_one_letter_code
_entity_poly.pdbx_strand_id
1 'polypeptide(L)'
;MEGIGVQGSNGISIYGLHMVSTGLTLEKAKAAGYNATETGFNDLQKPEFIKHDNHEVAIKIVFDKDSREILGAQMVSHDAAISMGIHMFSLAIQEHVTIDKLALTDLFFLPHFNKPYNYITMAALTAEK
;
A
#
# COMPACT_ATOMS: atom_id res chain seq x y z
N MET A 1 -28.43 -7.67 -5.36
CA MET A 1 -27.38 -6.65 -5.18
C MET A 1 -26.64 -6.55 -6.50
N GLU A 2 -26.59 -5.36 -7.10
CA GLU A 2 -25.67 -5.09 -8.21
C GLU A 2 -24.23 -5.05 -7.67
N GLY A 3 -23.27 -5.54 -8.46
CA GLY A 3 -21.87 -5.52 -8.07
C GLY A 3 -21.30 -4.10 -8.19
N ILE A 4 -20.64 -3.62 -7.14
CA ILE A 4 -20.05 -2.27 -7.04
C ILE A 4 -18.71 -2.12 -7.81
N GLY A 5 -18.40 -3.04 -8.72
CA GLY A 5 -17.12 -3.11 -9.43
C GLY A 5 -16.04 -3.90 -8.70
N VAL A 6 -14.82 -3.88 -9.24
CA VAL A 6 -13.64 -4.57 -8.70
C VAL A 6 -12.41 -3.68 -8.80
N GLN A 7 -11.50 -3.81 -7.83
CA GLN A 7 -10.25 -3.02 -7.82
C GLN A 7 -9.08 -3.71 -8.55
N GLY A 8 -9.27 -4.92 -9.10
CA GLY A 8 -8.21 -5.65 -9.81
C GLY A 8 -7.10 -6.18 -8.90
N SER A 9 -7.40 -6.42 -7.61
CA SER A 9 -6.48 -6.96 -6.63
C SER A 9 -5.87 -8.30 -7.09
N ASN A 10 -4.55 -8.40 -7.08
CA ASN A 10 -3.82 -9.57 -7.55
C ASN A 10 -2.51 -9.76 -6.78
N GLY A 11 -1.88 -10.91 -6.96
CA GLY A 11 -0.55 -11.18 -6.45
C GLY A 11 0.10 -12.37 -7.11
N ILE A 12 1.42 -12.42 -7.03
CA ILE A 12 2.25 -13.52 -7.50
C ILE A 12 3.39 -13.76 -6.51
N SER A 13 3.77 -15.03 -6.35
CA SER A 13 4.92 -15.43 -5.56
C SER A 13 5.91 -16.15 -6.47
N ILE A 14 7.14 -15.64 -6.54
CA ILE A 14 8.21 -16.22 -7.37
C ILE A 14 9.45 -16.38 -6.49
N TYR A 15 9.90 -17.63 -6.30
CA TYR A 15 11.07 -17.95 -5.46
C TYR A 15 11.01 -17.36 -4.03
N GLY A 16 9.80 -17.30 -3.45
CA GLY A 16 9.59 -16.74 -2.11
C GLY A 16 9.53 -15.21 -2.06
N LEU A 17 9.65 -14.51 -3.19
CA LEU A 17 9.37 -13.09 -3.30
C LEU A 17 7.88 -12.89 -3.61
N HIS A 18 7.16 -12.27 -2.69
CA HIS A 18 5.73 -11.98 -2.81
C HIS A 18 5.54 -10.58 -3.37
N MET A 19 4.83 -10.47 -4.49
CA MET A 19 4.46 -9.20 -5.13
C MET A 19 2.94 -9.13 -5.20
N VAL A 20 2.37 -8.08 -4.66
CA VAL A 20 0.90 -7.92 -4.54
C VAL A 20 0.50 -6.51 -4.96
N SER A 21 -0.68 -6.36 -5.55
CA SER A 21 -1.16 -5.07 -6.03
C SER A 21 -2.68 -4.95 -6.05
N THR A 22 -3.19 -3.73 -6.04
CA THR A 22 -4.60 -3.40 -6.32
C THR A 22 -4.71 -2.00 -6.92
N GLY A 23 -5.78 -1.73 -7.65
CA GLY A 23 -6.02 -0.46 -8.33
C GLY A 23 -5.10 -0.22 -9.52
N LEU A 24 -4.85 1.05 -9.80
CA LEU A 24 -4.10 1.51 -10.96
C LEU A 24 -2.61 1.65 -10.65
N THR A 25 -1.76 1.23 -11.58
CA THR A 25 -0.37 1.67 -11.61
C THR A 25 -0.32 3.15 -12.01
N LEU A 26 0.79 3.85 -11.70
CA LEU A 26 0.95 5.26 -12.10
C LEU A 26 0.74 5.48 -13.60
N GLU A 27 1.29 4.58 -14.42
CA GLU A 27 1.11 4.61 -15.87
C GLU A 27 -0.37 4.48 -16.27
N LYS A 28 -1.09 3.51 -15.71
CA LYS A 28 -2.52 3.30 -16.01
C LYS A 28 -3.39 4.45 -15.49
N ALA A 29 -3.06 5.01 -14.34
CA ALA A 29 -3.76 6.16 -13.78
C ALA A 29 -3.61 7.39 -14.69
N LYS A 30 -2.38 7.68 -15.15
CA LYS A 30 -2.14 8.75 -16.13
C LYS A 30 -2.86 8.49 -17.46
N ALA A 31 -2.82 7.25 -17.96
CA ALA A 31 -3.52 6.87 -19.18
C ALA A 31 -5.06 6.99 -19.06
N ALA A 32 -5.59 6.82 -17.85
CA ALA A 32 -7.01 7.01 -17.54
C ALA A 32 -7.40 8.49 -17.32
N GLY A 33 -6.45 9.42 -17.38
CA GLY A 33 -6.70 10.87 -17.31
C GLY A 33 -6.63 11.50 -15.92
N TYR A 34 -6.19 10.74 -14.90
CA TYR A 34 -5.97 11.30 -13.55
C TYR A 34 -4.73 12.20 -13.52
N ASN A 35 -4.73 13.20 -12.63
CA ASN A 35 -3.53 13.94 -12.27
C ASN A 35 -2.70 13.11 -11.28
N ALA A 36 -2.30 11.90 -11.69
CA ALA A 36 -1.76 10.90 -10.78
C ALA A 36 -0.27 11.12 -10.47
N THR A 37 0.07 10.90 -9.21
CA THR A 37 1.45 10.77 -8.71
C THR A 37 1.58 9.53 -7.82
N GLU A 38 2.79 9.26 -7.34
CA GLU A 38 3.04 8.16 -6.42
C GLU A 38 3.94 8.58 -5.25
N THR A 39 3.80 7.88 -4.14
CA THR A 39 4.71 7.91 -2.99
C THR A 39 5.18 6.47 -2.70
N GLY A 40 6.32 6.33 -2.04
CA GLY A 40 6.85 5.02 -1.70
C GLY A 40 7.77 5.05 -0.49
N PHE A 41 7.90 3.88 0.13
CA PHE A 41 8.77 3.70 1.29
C PHE A 41 9.31 2.28 1.31
N ASN A 42 10.56 2.13 1.73
CA ASN A 42 11.21 0.83 1.92
C ASN A 42 11.66 0.74 3.36
N ASP A 43 11.22 -0.30 4.06
CA ASP A 43 11.64 -0.55 5.44
C ASP A 43 11.43 -2.01 5.84
N LEU A 44 12.01 -2.43 6.95
CA LEU A 44 11.74 -3.73 7.57
C LEU A 44 10.28 -3.83 8.02
N GLN A 45 9.68 -5.01 7.87
CA GLN A 45 8.34 -5.31 8.38
C GLN A 45 8.27 -5.03 9.89
N LYS A 46 9.27 -5.48 10.65
CA LYS A 46 9.32 -5.44 12.12
C LYS A 46 10.51 -4.58 12.59
N PRO A 47 10.53 -4.12 13.86
CA PRO A 47 11.67 -3.38 14.41
C PRO A 47 13.01 -4.15 14.33
N GLU A 48 14.12 -3.41 14.27
CA GLU A 48 15.48 -3.91 14.03
C GLU A 48 16.01 -4.85 15.13
N PHE A 49 15.38 -4.81 16.32
CA PHE A 49 15.70 -5.73 17.41
C PHE A 49 15.11 -7.14 17.19
N ILE A 50 14.15 -7.32 16.27
CA ILE A 50 13.67 -8.63 15.83
C ILE A 50 14.67 -9.21 14.81
N LYS A 51 15.37 -10.29 15.18
CA LYS A 51 16.51 -10.84 14.42
C LYS A 51 16.17 -11.96 13.43
N HIS A 52 14.97 -12.52 13.52
CA HIS A 52 14.52 -13.63 12.68
C HIS A 52 13.24 -13.24 11.94
N ASP A 53 13.09 -13.73 10.71
CA ASP A 53 11.90 -13.54 9.89
C ASP A 53 11.45 -12.07 9.81
N ASN A 54 12.42 -11.18 9.59
CA ASN A 54 12.20 -9.75 9.45
C ASN A 54 12.72 -9.30 8.09
N HIS A 55 11.81 -9.16 7.14
CA HIS A 55 12.13 -8.88 5.75
C HIS A 55 11.84 -7.41 5.42
N GLU A 56 12.59 -6.86 4.49
CA GLU A 56 12.28 -5.57 3.89
C GLU A 56 10.96 -5.66 3.12
N VAL A 57 10.19 -4.59 3.20
CA VAL A 57 8.96 -4.34 2.47
C VAL A 57 9.16 -3.06 1.69
N ALA A 58 8.98 -3.13 0.38
CA ALA A 58 8.83 -1.96 -0.46
C ALA A 58 7.36 -1.76 -0.76
N ILE A 59 6.87 -0.54 -0.54
CA ILE A 59 5.50 -0.13 -0.87
C ILE A 59 5.53 1.05 -1.83
N LYS A 60 4.55 1.07 -2.73
CA LYS A 60 4.19 2.19 -3.59
C LYS A 60 2.69 2.44 -3.48
N ILE A 61 2.30 3.70 -3.36
CA ILE A 61 0.90 4.15 -3.34
C ILE A 61 0.73 5.18 -4.45
N VAL A 62 -0.22 4.93 -5.36
CA VAL A 62 -0.61 5.85 -6.43
C VAL A 62 -1.84 6.61 -5.99
N PHE A 63 -1.84 7.93 -6.15
CA PHE A 63 -2.95 8.79 -5.76
C PHE A 63 -3.11 9.96 -6.74
N ASP A 64 -4.32 10.51 -6.82
CA ASP A 64 -4.61 11.71 -7.61
C ASP A 64 -4.13 12.97 -6.87
N LYS A 65 -3.43 13.89 -7.52
CA LYS A 65 -2.89 15.09 -6.87
C LYS A 65 -3.98 16.11 -6.52
N ASP A 66 -5.10 16.12 -7.23
CA ASP A 66 -6.14 17.13 -7.06
C ASP A 66 -7.11 16.71 -5.94
N SER A 67 -7.63 15.49 -5.99
CA SER A 67 -8.56 14.96 -4.98
C SER A 67 -7.85 14.31 -3.78
N ARG A 68 -6.59 13.92 -3.96
CA ARG A 68 -5.79 13.15 -2.99
C ARG A 68 -6.31 11.73 -2.75
N GLU A 69 -7.27 11.27 -3.55
CA GLU A 69 -7.81 9.90 -3.48
C GLU A 69 -6.76 8.86 -3.89
N ILE A 70 -6.73 7.74 -3.16
CA ILE A 70 -5.88 6.61 -3.48
C ILE A 70 -6.44 5.90 -4.72
N LEU A 71 -5.60 5.74 -5.73
CA LEU A 71 -5.94 5.09 -7.00
C LEU A 71 -5.40 3.67 -7.10
N GLY A 72 -4.33 3.35 -6.36
CA GLY A 72 -3.70 2.04 -6.40
C GLY A 72 -2.57 1.88 -5.39
N ALA A 73 -2.18 0.64 -5.15
CA ALA A 73 -1.04 0.31 -4.31
C ALA A 73 -0.34 -0.96 -4.79
N GLN A 74 0.97 -1.02 -4.59
CA GLN A 74 1.81 -2.18 -4.86
C GLN A 74 2.75 -2.42 -3.69
N MET A 75 2.97 -3.68 -3.35
CA MET A 75 3.90 -4.08 -2.30
C MET A 75 4.72 -5.29 -2.71
N VAL A 76 5.97 -5.36 -2.24
CA VAL A 76 6.85 -6.51 -2.45
C VAL A 76 7.68 -6.81 -1.19
N SER A 77 7.77 -8.09 -0.84
CA SER A 77 8.58 -8.58 0.28
C SER A 77 8.79 -10.09 0.21
N HIS A 78 9.76 -10.60 0.98
CA HIS A 78 9.82 -12.02 1.35
C HIS A 78 8.87 -12.39 2.50
N ASP A 79 8.24 -11.41 3.17
CA ASP A 79 7.17 -11.66 4.14
C ASP A 79 5.81 -11.73 3.42
N ALA A 80 5.13 -12.87 3.48
CA ALA A 80 3.82 -13.05 2.85
C ALA A 80 2.70 -12.23 3.52
N ALA A 81 2.87 -11.79 4.78
CA ALA A 81 1.85 -11.07 5.52
C ALA A 81 1.47 -9.73 4.87
N ILE A 82 2.33 -9.18 4.00
CA ILE A 82 2.05 -7.96 3.23
C ILE A 82 0.79 -8.08 2.37
N SER A 83 0.37 -9.29 1.99
CA SER A 83 -0.82 -9.50 1.17
C SER A 83 -2.09 -8.97 1.84
N MET A 84 -2.14 -8.96 3.18
CA MET A 84 -3.28 -8.40 3.91
C MET A 84 -3.41 -6.88 3.72
N GLY A 85 -2.30 -6.18 3.48
CA GLY A 85 -2.32 -4.76 3.14
C GLY A 85 -3.12 -4.46 1.88
N ILE A 86 -3.12 -5.37 0.90
CA ILE A 86 -3.88 -5.20 -0.34
C ILE A 86 -5.39 -5.25 -0.13
N HIS A 87 -5.89 -6.01 0.85
CA HIS A 87 -7.32 -5.94 1.20
C HIS A 87 -7.70 -4.56 1.75
N MET A 88 -6.86 -3.97 2.61
CA MET A 88 -7.06 -2.60 3.11
C MET A 88 -7.05 -1.59 1.96
N PHE A 89 -6.06 -1.65 1.05
CA PHE A 89 -6.01 -0.75 -0.10
C PHE A 89 -7.19 -0.94 -1.06
N SER A 90 -7.63 -2.17 -1.27
CA SER A 90 -8.82 -2.45 -2.10
C SER A 90 -10.06 -1.79 -1.51
N LEU A 91 -10.24 -1.85 -0.19
CA LEU A 91 -11.34 -1.14 0.47
C LEU A 91 -11.13 0.38 0.43
N ALA A 92 -9.90 0.87 0.62
CA ALA A 92 -9.57 2.29 0.57
C ALA A 92 -9.92 2.92 -0.79
N ILE A 93 -9.61 2.22 -1.89
CA ILE A 93 -9.98 2.67 -3.25
C ILE A 93 -11.49 2.65 -3.43
N GLN A 94 -12.16 1.58 -2.99
CA GLN A 94 -13.62 1.47 -3.07
C GLN A 94 -14.34 2.60 -2.31
N GLU A 95 -13.79 3.01 -1.16
CA GLU A 95 -14.36 4.04 -0.29
C GLU A 95 -13.78 5.44 -0.56
N HIS A 96 -13.05 5.64 -1.67
CA HIS A 96 -12.46 6.93 -2.05
C HIS A 96 -11.62 7.57 -0.94
N VAL A 97 -10.86 6.76 -0.21
CA VAL A 97 -10.01 7.22 0.89
C VAL A 97 -8.87 8.05 0.34
N THR A 98 -8.61 9.20 0.96
CA THR A 98 -7.48 10.06 0.61
C THR A 98 -6.17 9.59 1.24
N ILE A 99 -5.05 9.90 0.60
CA ILE A 99 -3.71 9.61 1.14
C ILE A 99 -3.48 10.30 2.49
N ASP A 100 -4.07 11.47 2.72
CA ASP A 100 -3.97 12.20 3.99
C ASP A 100 -4.74 11.50 5.12
N LYS A 101 -5.92 10.95 4.79
CA LYS A 101 -6.68 10.13 5.76
C LYS A 101 -5.91 8.85 6.08
N LEU A 102 -5.30 8.21 5.09
CA LEU A 102 -4.45 7.03 5.31
C LEU A 102 -3.25 7.37 6.22
N ALA A 103 -2.61 8.53 6.02
CA ALA A 103 -1.47 8.98 6.82
C ALA A 103 -1.81 9.13 8.32
N LEU A 104 -3.07 9.40 8.65
CA LEU A 104 -3.58 9.58 10.02
C LEU A 104 -4.41 8.38 10.52
N THR A 105 -4.52 7.31 9.71
CA THR A 105 -5.30 6.13 10.08
C THR A 105 -4.62 5.39 11.22
N ASP A 106 -5.40 4.99 12.21
CA ASP A 106 -4.96 4.14 13.32
C ASP A 106 -4.69 2.72 12.82
N LEU A 107 -3.44 2.45 12.45
CA LEU A 107 -2.99 1.12 12.06
C LEU A 107 -2.48 0.37 13.30
N PHE A 108 -2.93 -0.88 13.43
CA PHE A 108 -2.49 -1.79 14.49
C PHE A 108 -0.96 -1.85 14.59
N PHE A 109 -0.44 -1.80 15.82
CA PHE A 109 0.97 -1.99 16.12
C PHE A 109 1.19 -2.98 17.27
N LEU A 110 2.08 -3.92 17.02
CA LEU A 110 2.76 -4.73 18.03
C LEU A 110 4.10 -5.21 17.43
N PRO A 111 5.23 -5.18 18.15
CA PRO A 111 6.57 -5.39 17.58
C PRO A 111 6.79 -6.69 16.79
N HIS A 112 6.02 -7.74 17.06
CA HIS A 112 6.11 -9.00 16.33
C HIS A 112 5.37 -9.00 14.98
N PHE A 113 4.61 -7.94 14.70
CA PHE A 113 3.78 -7.81 13.50
C PHE A 113 4.23 -6.65 12.61
N ASN A 114 4.43 -5.45 13.17
CA ASN A 114 4.95 -4.32 12.41
C ASN A 114 5.71 -3.28 13.28
N LYS A 115 6.07 -2.15 12.68
CA LYS A 115 6.59 -0.93 13.34
C LYS A 115 5.45 0.05 13.68
N PRO A 116 5.62 0.92 14.71
CA PRO A 116 4.60 1.91 15.06
C PRO A 116 4.40 2.93 13.92
N TYR A 117 5.50 3.35 13.29
CA TYR A 117 5.50 4.04 12.01
C TYR A 117 5.89 3.03 10.93
N ASN A 118 4.93 2.21 10.50
CA ASN A 118 5.17 1.21 9.46
C ASN A 118 5.31 1.85 8.07
N TYR A 119 5.72 1.04 7.10
CA TYR A 119 5.91 1.47 5.71
C TYR A 119 4.66 2.08 5.05
N ILE A 120 3.43 1.67 5.44
CA ILE A 120 2.18 2.27 4.92
C ILE A 120 2.06 3.70 5.43
N THR A 121 2.17 3.89 6.75
CA THR A 121 2.10 5.20 7.39
C THR A 121 3.19 6.13 6.85
N MET A 122 4.42 5.64 6.74
CA MET A 122 5.55 6.44 6.26
C MET A 122 5.39 6.83 4.79
N ALA A 123 4.94 5.92 3.92
CA ALA A 123 4.65 6.24 2.53
C ALA A 123 3.56 7.33 2.42
N ALA A 124 2.50 7.23 3.21
CA ALA A 124 1.41 8.21 3.20
C ALA A 124 1.83 9.57 3.79
N LEU A 125 2.61 9.60 4.89
CA LEU A 125 3.11 10.84 5.50
C LEU A 125 4.10 11.60 4.61
N THR A 126 4.84 10.87 3.76
CA THR A 126 5.83 11.44 2.84
C THR A 126 5.25 11.80 1.48
N ALA A 127 3.95 11.55 1.26
CA ALA A 127 3.27 11.92 0.04
C ALA A 127 3.33 13.44 -0.18
N GLU A 128 3.77 13.86 -1.37
CA GLU A 128 3.83 15.28 -1.72
C GLU A 128 2.44 15.93 -1.62
N LYS A 129 2.44 17.21 -1.22
CA LYS A 129 1.24 18.04 -1.20
C LYS A 129 0.85 18.49 -2.60
#